data_AF-A0A2G5QLB8-F1
#
_entry.id   AF-A0A2G5QLB8-F1
#
_cell.length_a   1.000
_cell.length_b   1.000
_cell.length_c   1.000
_cell.angle_alpha   90.00
_cell.angle_beta   90.00
_cell.angle_gamma   90.00
#
_symmetry.space_group_name_H-M   'P 1'
#
loop_
_entity.id
_entity.type
_entity.pdbx_description
1 polymer ?
#
loop_
_entity_poly.entity_id
_entity_poly.type
_entity_poly.pdbx_seq_one_letter_code
_entity_poly.pdbx_strand_id
1 'polypeptide(L)'
;MIAAAGIALKEWGLALWSFAKSPLGRRVAVALAVALALWGIHHAGYSAGVKHEQAQYAKALAKAEKKAAETKKKSDAITAKVSTDLATANARIATLSTQLKSEIPRYVTPQADRRCIVSTGYVELRNAAGVGRPAVPEGAGRSLDADSGLVLSDLAENDITNATAFNSAVAEIKAWRDWYTRQADLWKQNYGASTP
;
A
#
# COMPACT_ATOMS: atom_id res chain seq x y z
N MET A 1 -31.53 -42.03 57.99
CA MET A 1 -31.45 -40.61 57.55
C MET A 1 -32.32 -40.27 56.33
N ILE A 2 -32.63 -41.21 55.42
CA ILE A 2 -33.46 -40.93 54.22
C ILE A 2 -34.95 -40.64 54.54
N ALA A 3 -35.52 -41.29 55.56
CA ALA A 3 -36.94 -41.11 55.91
C ALA A 3 -37.27 -39.72 56.49
N ALA A 4 -36.34 -39.11 57.23
CA ALA A 4 -36.54 -37.77 57.83
C ALA A 4 -36.56 -36.66 56.76
N ALA A 5 -35.77 -36.79 55.69
CA ALA A 5 -35.78 -35.86 54.56
C ALA A 5 -37.11 -35.89 53.79
N GLY A 6 -37.72 -37.06 53.65
CA GLY A 6 -39.02 -37.22 52.97
C GLY A 6 -40.21 -36.63 53.74
N ILE A 7 -40.18 -36.67 55.08
CA ILE A 7 -41.21 -36.06 55.94
C ILE A 7 -41.08 -34.54 55.91
N ALA A 8 -39.85 -34.01 56.02
CA ALA A 8 -39.59 -32.58 55.88
C ALA A 8 -40.07 -32.04 54.52
N LEU A 9 -39.83 -32.74 53.41
CA LEU A 9 -40.34 -32.31 52.10
C LEU A 9 -41.87 -32.22 52.04
N LYS A 10 -42.58 -33.16 52.68
CA LYS A 10 -44.05 -33.19 52.72
C LYS A 10 -44.64 -32.07 53.58
N GLU A 11 -44.07 -31.84 54.75
CA GLU A 11 -44.48 -30.79 55.68
C GLU A 11 -44.30 -29.39 55.06
N TRP A 12 -43.14 -29.16 54.42
CA TRP A 12 -42.87 -27.93 53.69
C TRP A 12 -43.77 -27.77 52.46
N GLY A 13 -44.08 -28.85 51.76
CA GLY A 13 -45.01 -28.85 50.63
C GLY A 13 -46.45 -28.46 51.02
N LEU A 14 -46.94 -28.96 52.15
CA LEU A 14 -48.26 -28.63 52.68
C LEU A 14 -48.33 -27.19 53.21
N ALA A 15 -47.26 -26.72 53.87
CA ALA A 15 -47.14 -25.33 54.35
C ALA A 15 -47.05 -24.32 53.19
N LEU A 16 -46.31 -24.65 52.12
CA LEU A 16 -46.27 -23.84 50.90
C LEU A 16 -47.63 -23.79 50.19
N TRP A 17 -48.37 -24.89 50.20
CA TRP A 17 -49.69 -24.96 49.59
C TRP A 17 -50.77 -24.19 50.37
N SER A 18 -50.72 -24.24 51.70
CA SER A 18 -51.60 -23.44 52.55
C SER A 18 -51.27 -21.94 52.45
N PHE A 19 -49.97 -21.60 52.42
CA PHE A 19 -49.51 -20.23 52.17
C PHE A 19 -49.96 -19.71 50.80
N ALA A 20 -49.80 -20.49 49.73
CA ALA A 20 -50.22 -20.13 48.38
C ALA A 20 -51.73 -19.89 48.25
N LYS A 21 -52.55 -20.49 49.13
CA LYS A 21 -54.00 -20.26 49.20
C LYS A 21 -54.40 -19.02 50.01
N SER A 22 -53.51 -18.52 50.87
CA SER A 22 -53.75 -17.28 51.60
C SER A 22 -53.82 -16.07 50.67
N PRO A 23 -54.53 -14.98 51.03
CA PRO A 23 -54.56 -13.77 50.21
C PRO A 23 -53.18 -13.14 50.01
N LEU A 24 -52.26 -13.30 50.97
CA LEU A 24 -50.87 -12.84 50.84
C LEU A 24 -50.07 -13.72 49.86
N GLY A 25 -50.18 -15.05 49.97
CA GLY A 25 -49.48 -15.98 49.08
C GLY A 25 -49.96 -15.91 47.63
N ARG A 26 -51.24 -15.63 47.39
CA ARG A 26 -51.76 -15.33 46.03
C ARG A 26 -51.12 -14.07 45.44
N ARG A 27 -50.98 -13.00 46.23
CA ARG A 27 -50.31 -11.76 45.78
C ARG A 27 -48.83 -12.00 45.47
N VAL A 28 -48.13 -12.77 46.29
CA VAL A 28 -46.73 -13.17 46.06
C VAL A 28 -46.61 -14.02 44.79
N ALA A 29 -47.51 -14.98 44.56
CA ALA A 29 -47.51 -15.80 43.35
C ALA A 29 -47.73 -14.95 42.08
N VAL A 30 -48.67 -14.00 42.13
CA VAL A 30 -48.89 -13.04 41.02
C VAL A 30 -47.65 -12.17 40.79
N ALA A 31 -47.03 -11.64 41.85
CA ALA A 31 -45.81 -10.83 41.72
C ALA A 31 -44.64 -11.62 41.11
N LEU A 32 -44.45 -12.89 41.50
CA LEU A 32 -43.44 -13.77 40.91
C LEU A 32 -43.74 -14.08 39.44
N ALA A 33 -45.00 -14.34 39.09
CA ALA A 33 -45.40 -14.56 37.70
C ALA A 33 -45.14 -13.32 36.83
N VAL A 34 -45.45 -12.12 37.35
CA VAL A 34 -45.14 -10.85 36.68
C VAL A 34 -43.63 -10.65 36.54
N ALA A 35 -42.84 -10.90 37.59
CA ALA A 35 -41.39 -10.78 37.54
C ALA A 35 -40.77 -11.73 36.50
N LEU A 36 -41.22 -12.97 36.42
CA LEU A 36 -40.78 -13.94 35.41
C LEU A 36 -41.18 -13.52 33.99
N ALA A 37 -42.39 -12.98 33.82
CA ALA A 37 -42.83 -12.45 32.53
C ALA A 37 -41.97 -11.27 32.08
N LEU A 38 -41.70 -10.31 32.97
CA LEU A 38 -40.83 -9.16 32.70
C LEU A 38 -39.39 -9.61 32.37
N TRP A 39 -38.85 -10.57 33.12
CA TRP A 39 -37.54 -11.15 32.84
C TRP A 39 -37.49 -11.83 31.47
N GLY A 40 -38.50 -12.62 31.13
CA GLY A 40 -38.60 -13.28 29.82
C GLY A 40 -38.66 -12.28 28.66
N ILE A 41 -39.46 -11.21 28.80
CA ILE A 41 -39.55 -10.12 27.82
C ILE A 41 -38.19 -9.41 27.68
N HIS A 42 -37.56 -9.04 28.79
CA HIS A 42 -36.26 -8.38 28.79
C HIS A 42 -35.18 -9.24 28.13
N HIS A 43 -35.10 -10.53 28.49
CA HIS A 43 -34.10 -11.44 27.94
C HIS A 43 -34.32 -11.71 26.45
N ALA A 44 -35.59 -11.88 26.03
CA ALA A 44 -35.94 -12.03 24.62
C ALA A 44 -35.54 -10.77 23.83
N GLY A 45 -35.91 -9.58 24.33
CA GLY A 45 -35.55 -8.29 23.72
C GLY A 45 -34.04 -8.07 23.63
N TYR A 46 -33.31 -8.32 24.71
CA TYR A 46 -31.84 -8.23 24.74
C TYR A 46 -31.20 -9.18 23.73
N SER A 47 -31.62 -10.45 23.71
CA SER A 47 -31.07 -11.44 22.77
C SER A 47 -31.37 -11.10 21.31
N ALA A 48 -32.56 -10.55 21.03
CA ALA A 48 -32.94 -10.08 19.70
C ALA A 48 -32.11 -8.86 19.29
N GLY A 49 -31.89 -7.92 20.20
CA GLY A 49 -31.01 -6.75 20.00
C GLY A 49 -29.57 -7.15 19.68
N VAL A 50 -28.98 -8.05 20.48
CA VAL A 50 -27.62 -8.58 20.24
C VAL A 50 -27.52 -9.23 18.87
N LYS A 51 -28.49 -10.09 18.49
CA LYS A 51 -28.51 -10.73 17.17
C LYS A 51 -28.66 -9.71 16.04
N HIS A 52 -29.49 -8.68 16.23
CA HIS A 52 -29.68 -7.63 15.24
C HIS A 52 -28.38 -6.87 15.00
N GLU A 53 -27.71 -6.42 16.06
CA GLU A 53 -26.42 -5.71 15.97
C GLU A 53 -25.33 -6.57 15.34
N GLN A 54 -25.21 -7.84 15.76
CA GLN A 54 -24.26 -8.77 15.16
C GLN A 54 -24.52 -8.98 13.66
N ALA A 55 -25.78 -9.10 13.26
CA ALA A 55 -26.14 -9.25 11.85
C ALA A 55 -25.84 -7.98 11.03
N GLN A 56 -26.09 -6.79 11.58
CA GLN A 56 -25.75 -5.52 10.93
C GLN A 56 -24.23 -5.37 10.80
N TYR A 57 -23.49 -5.65 11.87
CA TYR A 57 -22.04 -5.63 11.87
C TYR A 57 -21.45 -6.61 10.85
N ALA A 58 -21.94 -7.86 10.81
CA ALA A 58 -21.49 -8.86 9.84
C ALA A 58 -21.76 -8.43 8.39
N LYS A 59 -22.93 -7.82 8.12
CA LYS A 59 -23.24 -7.25 6.80
C LYS A 59 -22.31 -6.09 6.44
N ALA A 60 -22.05 -5.18 7.38
CA ALA A 60 -21.15 -4.06 7.17
C ALA A 60 -19.73 -4.54 6.90
N LEU A 61 -19.25 -5.52 7.67
CA LEU A 61 -17.94 -6.15 7.49
C LEU A 61 -17.83 -6.83 6.12
N ALA A 62 -18.79 -7.67 5.74
CA ALA A 62 -18.79 -8.35 4.44
C ALA A 62 -18.79 -7.34 3.27
N LYS A 63 -19.53 -6.23 3.40
CA LYS A 63 -19.53 -5.14 2.41
C LYS A 63 -18.17 -4.44 2.34
N ALA A 64 -17.55 -4.18 3.49
CA ALA A 64 -16.23 -3.55 3.56
C ALA A 64 -15.14 -4.46 2.96
N GLU A 65 -15.15 -5.76 3.30
CA GLU A 65 -14.23 -6.76 2.75
C GLU A 65 -14.35 -6.87 1.23
N LYS A 66 -15.58 -6.96 0.71
CA LYS A 66 -15.81 -7.00 -0.74
C LYS A 66 -15.25 -5.74 -1.43
N LYS A 67 -15.55 -4.57 -0.89
CA LYS A 67 -15.05 -3.29 -1.43
C LYS A 67 -13.53 -3.20 -1.37
N ALA A 68 -12.92 -3.66 -0.28
CA ALA A 68 -11.46 -3.71 -0.13
C ALA A 68 -10.83 -4.66 -1.15
N ALA A 69 -11.40 -5.84 -1.36
CA ALA A 69 -10.93 -6.81 -2.35
C ALA A 69 -11.02 -6.27 -3.78
N GLU A 70 -12.14 -5.64 -4.14
CA GLU A 70 -12.32 -5.00 -5.46
C GLU A 70 -11.33 -3.84 -5.67
N THR A 71 -11.12 -3.02 -4.63
CA THR A 71 -10.17 -1.90 -4.67
C THR A 71 -8.74 -2.41 -4.81
N LYS A 72 -8.37 -3.44 -4.04
CA LYS A 72 -7.05 -4.08 -4.14
C LYS A 72 -6.82 -4.63 -5.55
N LYS A 73 -7.79 -5.32 -6.14
CA LYS A 73 -7.66 -5.83 -7.51
C LYS A 73 -7.39 -4.72 -8.53
N LYS A 74 -8.10 -3.59 -8.42
CA LYS A 74 -7.87 -2.41 -9.28
C LYS A 74 -6.49 -1.80 -9.04
N SER A 75 -6.08 -1.67 -7.78
CA SER A 75 -4.76 -1.14 -7.40
C SER A 75 -3.63 -2.01 -7.93
N ASP A 76 -3.74 -3.33 -7.79
CA ASP A 76 -2.76 -4.30 -8.29
C ASP A 76 -2.67 -4.24 -9.83
N ALA A 77 -3.80 -4.08 -10.53
CA ALA A 77 -3.82 -3.92 -11.98
C ALA A 77 -3.16 -2.61 -12.45
N ILE A 78 -3.34 -1.50 -11.71
CA ILE A 78 -2.63 -0.23 -11.98
C ILE A 78 -1.13 -0.46 -11.83
N THR A 79 -0.69 -1.05 -10.72
CA THR A 79 0.73 -1.32 -10.46
C THR A 79 1.33 -2.21 -11.55
N ALA A 80 0.69 -3.33 -11.87
CA ALA A 80 1.16 -4.25 -12.90
C ALA A 80 1.32 -3.53 -14.26
N LYS A 81 0.32 -2.75 -14.66
CA LYS A 81 0.38 -2.00 -15.92
C LYS A 81 1.56 -1.02 -15.94
N VAL A 82 1.72 -0.19 -14.90
CA VAL A 82 2.80 0.80 -14.87
C VAL A 82 4.17 0.13 -14.86
N SER A 83 4.33 -0.97 -14.10
CA SER A 83 5.58 -1.74 -14.07
C SER A 83 5.91 -2.32 -15.45
N THR A 84 4.92 -2.88 -16.17
CA THR A 84 5.11 -3.40 -17.53
C THR A 84 5.48 -2.29 -18.52
N ASP A 85 4.78 -1.15 -18.46
CA ASP A 85 5.04 -0.01 -19.35
C ASP A 85 6.45 0.55 -19.12
N LEU A 86 6.88 0.68 -17.86
CA LEU A 86 8.25 1.09 -17.49
C LEU A 86 9.30 0.09 -17.97
N ALA A 87 9.08 -1.21 -17.77
CA ALA A 87 10.00 -2.24 -18.23
C ALA A 87 10.18 -2.21 -19.76
N THR A 88 9.09 -1.98 -20.50
CA THR A 88 9.11 -1.85 -21.96
C THR A 88 9.85 -0.59 -22.40
N ALA A 89 9.64 0.54 -21.72
CA ALA A 89 10.37 1.78 -21.99
C ALA A 89 11.89 1.60 -21.77
N ASN A 90 12.29 0.99 -20.64
CA ASN A 90 13.70 0.73 -20.34
C ASN A 90 14.34 -0.27 -21.32
N ALA A 91 13.62 -1.32 -21.72
CA ALA A 91 14.10 -2.24 -22.75
C ALA A 91 14.37 -1.52 -24.07
N ARG A 92 13.44 -0.65 -24.51
CA ARG A 92 13.62 0.17 -25.71
C ARG A 92 14.82 1.11 -25.59
N ILE A 93 14.97 1.79 -24.46
CA ILE A 93 16.10 2.69 -24.19
C ILE A 93 17.43 1.93 -24.28
N ALA A 94 17.51 0.73 -23.68
CA ALA A 94 18.69 -0.11 -23.75
C ALA A 94 19.01 -0.56 -25.18
N THR A 95 17.99 -1.00 -25.95
CA THR A 95 18.17 -1.37 -27.36
C THR A 95 18.71 -0.21 -28.20
N LEU A 96 18.12 0.99 -28.05
CA LEU A 96 18.57 2.18 -28.78
C LEU A 96 20.00 2.58 -28.39
N SER A 97 20.35 2.46 -27.10
CA SER A 97 21.71 2.73 -26.63
C SER A 97 22.73 1.83 -27.33
N THR A 98 22.49 0.52 -27.37
CA THR A 98 23.37 -0.43 -28.06
C THR A 98 23.49 -0.12 -29.55
N GLN A 99 22.38 0.19 -30.22
CA GLN A 99 22.39 0.57 -31.63
C GLN A 99 23.22 1.83 -31.87
N LEU A 100 23.00 2.90 -31.09
CA LEU A 100 23.75 4.15 -31.23
C LEU A 100 25.25 3.97 -30.96
N LYS A 101 25.62 3.15 -29.96
CA LYS A 101 27.03 2.82 -29.70
C LYS A 101 27.69 2.12 -30.90
N SER A 102 26.97 1.21 -31.56
CA SER A 102 27.50 0.52 -32.75
C SER A 102 27.73 1.45 -33.94
N GLU A 103 27.04 2.60 -33.98
CA GLU A 103 27.18 3.60 -35.03
C GLU A 103 28.35 4.59 -34.78
N ILE A 104 28.98 4.57 -33.60
CA ILE A 104 30.07 5.50 -33.26
C ILE A 104 31.16 5.53 -34.34
N PRO A 105 31.73 4.41 -34.84
CA PRO A 105 32.81 4.46 -35.83
C PRO A 105 32.39 5.08 -37.18
N ARG A 106 31.09 5.08 -37.48
CA ARG A 106 30.53 5.69 -38.70
C ARG A 106 30.49 7.21 -38.57
N TYR A 107 30.11 7.74 -37.42
CA TYR A 107 29.95 9.19 -37.19
C TYR A 107 31.20 9.85 -36.59
N VAL A 108 31.95 9.12 -35.78
CA VAL A 108 33.26 9.49 -35.24
C VAL A 108 34.31 8.65 -35.98
N THR A 109 34.70 9.13 -37.15
CA THR A 109 35.67 8.41 -37.98
C THR A 109 37.04 8.32 -37.29
N PRO A 110 37.85 7.28 -37.53
CA PRO A 110 39.19 7.18 -36.96
C PRO A 110 40.10 8.38 -37.27
N GLN A 111 39.86 9.07 -38.39
CA GLN A 111 40.62 10.27 -38.73
C GLN A 111 40.23 11.47 -37.87
N ALA A 112 38.94 11.66 -37.58
CA ALA A 112 38.47 12.68 -36.64
C ALA A 112 38.99 12.39 -35.22
N ASP A 113 38.91 11.13 -34.82
CA ASP A 113 39.33 10.65 -33.49
C ASP A 113 40.82 10.94 -33.21
N ARG A 114 41.67 10.84 -34.22
CA ARG A 114 43.11 11.17 -34.11
C ARG A 114 43.43 12.66 -34.23
N ARG A 115 42.55 13.46 -34.86
CA ARG A 115 42.79 14.88 -35.12
C ARG A 115 42.33 15.77 -33.98
N CYS A 116 41.35 15.33 -33.23
CA CYS A 116 40.74 16.12 -32.17
C CYS A 116 41.30 15.66 -30.82
N ILE A 117 42.08 16.54 -30.19
CA ILE A 117 42.60 16.33 -28.84
C ILE A 117 41.52 16.73 -27.83
N VAL A 118 41.22 15.82 -26.90
CA VAL A 118 40.38 16.12 -25.74
C VAL A 118 41.27 16.64 -24.62
N SER A 119 41.05 17.89 -24.20
CA SER A 119 41.89 18.53 -23.19
C SER A 119 41.60 18.01 -21.78
N THR A 120 42.63 18.01 -20.93
CA THR A 120 42.52 17.64 -19.51
C THR A 120 41.49 18.52 -18.79
N GLY A 121 41.48 19.83 -19.08
CA GLY A 121 40.53 20.77 -18.48
C GLY A 121 39.06 20.47 -18.83
N TYR A 122 38.79 20.01 -20.06
CA TYR A 122 37.44 19.55 -20.42
C TYR A 122 37.01 18.33 -19.58
N VAL A 123 37.90 17.34 -19.43
CA VAL A 123 37.62 16.13 -18.66
C VAL A 123 37.37 16.46 -17.18
N GLU A 124 38.20 17.31 -16.59
CA GLU A 124 38.06 17.74 -15.20
C GLU A 124 36.73 18.47 -14.97
N LEU A 125 36.37 19.40 -15.87
CA LEU A 125 35.08 20.10 -15.81
C LEU A 125 33.89 19.15 -15.94
N ARG A 126 33.93 18.25 -16.93
CA ARG A 126 32.88 17.27 -17.17
C ARG A 126 32.69 16.33 -15.99
N ASN A 127 33.78 15.86 -15.38
CA ASN A 127 33.74 15.01 -14.21
C ASN A 127 33.17 15.75 -13.00
N ALA A 128 33.62 16.99 -12.76
CA ALA A 128 33.06 17.82 -11.69
C ALA A 128 31.55 18.00 -11.85
N ALA A 129 31.07 18.30 -13.06
CA ALA A 129 29.65 18.38 -13.35
C ALA A 129 28.92 17.05 -13.12
N GLY A 130 29.49 15.93 -13.58
CA GLY A 130 28.89 14.60 -13.46
C GLY A 130 28.68 14.13 -12.02
N VAL A 131 29.53 14.55 -11.08
CA VAL A 131 29.38 14.26 -9.64
C VAL A 131 28.76 15.41 -8.85
N GLY A 132 28.31 16.47 -9.51
CA GLY A 132 27.65 17.63 -8.87
C GLY A 132 28.57 18.48 -7.99
N ARG A 133 29.86 18.57 -8.31
CA ARG A 133 30.81 19.44 -7.58
C ARG A 133 30.63 20.92 -8.00
N PRO A 134 30.67 21.86 -7.04
CA PRO A 134 30.48 23.29 -7.33
C PRO A 134 31.68 23.95 -8.01
N ALA A 135 32.85 23.29 -7.99
CA ALA A 135 34.06 23.77 -8.64
C ALA A 135 34.89 22.58 -9.14
N VAL A 136 35.70 22.84 -10.16
CA VAL A 136 36.78 21.94 -10.58
C VAL A 136 37.92 22.09 -9.58
N PRO A 137 38.41 21.02 -8.93
CA PRO A 137 39.55 21.11 -8.03
C PRO A 137 40.75 21.72 -8.77
N GLU A 138 41.47 22.64 -8.15
CA GLU A 138 42.75 23.10 -8.71
C GLU A 138 43.69 21.91 -8.84
N GLY A 139 44.03 21.55 -10.08
CA GLY A 139 44.94 20.46 -10.37
C GLY A 139 46.34 20.73 -9.81
N ALA A 140 47.13 19.68 -9.60
CA ALA A 140 48.51 19.74 -9.09
C ALA A 140 49.52 20.32 -10.12
N GLY A 141 49.17 21.40 -10.82
CA GLY A 141 50.04 22.08 -11.80
C GLY A 141 50.03 21.49 -13.21
N ARG A 142 49.09 20.60 -13.56
CA ARG A 142 48.93 20.12 -14.95
C ARG A 142 48.26 21.18 -15.82
N SER A 143 48.72 21.33 -17.07
CA SER A 143 48.11 22.25 -18.04
C SER A 143 46.70 21.80 -18.41
N LEU A 144 45.74 22.73 -18.42
CA LEU A 144 44.36 22.46 -18.84
C LEU A 144 44.27 22.07 -20.32
N ASP A 145 45.20 22.55 -21.14
CA ASP A 145 45.29 22.26 -22.57
C ASP A 145 46.02 20.95 -22.87
N ALA A 146 46.57 20.27 -21.85
CA ALA A 146 47.26 19.00 -22.05
C ALA A 146 46.31 17.92 -22.57
N ASP A 147 46.81 17.08 -23.47
CA ASP A 147 46.11 15.90 -23.96
C ASP A 147 45.71 15.00 -22.78
N SER A 148 44.42 14.72 -22.64
CA SER A 148 43.89 13.85 -21.61
C SER A 148 44.12 12.36 -21.89
N GLY A 149 44.50 12.00 -23.12
CA GLY A 149 44.60 10.63 -23.60
C GLY A 149 43.25 9.98 -23.95
N LEU A 150 42.14 10.71 -23.79
CA LEU A 150 40.81 10.29 -24.26
C LEU A 150 40.62 10.71 -25.71
N VAL A 151 40.00 9.83 -26.49
CA VAL A 151 39.63 10.13 -27.87
C VAL A 151 38.15 10.55 -27.98
N LEU A 152 37.74 11.12 -29.11
CA LEU A 152 36.36 11.58 -29.30
C LEU A 152 35.35 10.42 -29.25
N SER A 153 35.73 9.23 -29.69
CA SER A 153 34.88 8.04 -29.67
C SER A 153 34.56 7.59 -28.24
N ASP A 154 35.51 7.70 -27.30
CA ASP A 154 35.28 7.47 -25.88
C ASP A 154 34.27 8.47 -25.30
N LEU A 155 34.39 9.74 -25.70
CA LEU A 155 33.45 10.78 -25.28
C LEU A 155 32.04 10.53 -25.83
N ALA A 156 31.92 10.13 -27.09
CA ALA A 156 30.65 9.80 -27.72
C ALA A 156 29.99 8.60 -27.03
N GLU A 157 30.76 7.56 -26.69
CA GLU A 157 30.23 6.42 -25.93
C GLU A 157 29.75 6.84 -24.53
N ASN A 158 30.51 7.70 -23.84
CA ASN A 158 30.14 8.21 -22.53
C ASN A 158 28.88 9.09 -22.60
N ASP A 159 28.74 9.92 -23.64
CA ASP A 159 27.53 10.72 -23.88
C ASP A 159 26.30 9.85 -24.08
N ILE A 160 26.40 8.81 -24.91
CA ILE A 160 25.30 7.85 -25.12
C ILE A 160 24.96 7.15 -23.80
N THR A 161 25.96 6.75 -23.02
CA THR A 161 25.76 6.09 -21.72
C THR A 161 25.03 7.03 -20.74
N ASN A 162 25.45 8.28 -20.63
CA ASN A 162 24.81 9.28 -19.78
C ASN A 162 23.38 9.60 -20.24
N ALA A 163 23.16 9.77 -21.53
CA ALA A 163 21.83 9.99 -22.10
C ALA A 163 20.91 8.79 -21.87
N THR A 164 21.45 7.57 -21.91
CA THR A 164 20.70 6.34 -21.60
C THR A 164 20.24 6.35 -20.15
N ALA A 165 21.14 6.62 -19.21
CA ALA A 165 20.81 6.69 -17.79
C ALA A 165 19.78 7.80 -17.49
N PHE A 166 19.96 8.98 -18.08
CA PHE A 166 19.02 10.09 -17.96
C PHE A 166 17.62 9.72 -18.46
N ASN A 167 17.52 9.14 -19.66
CA ASN A 167 16.23 8.76 -20.23
C ASN A 167 15.52 7.67 -19.40
N SER A 168 16.25 6.71 -18.85
CA SER A 168 15.68 5.72 -17.92
C SER A 168 15.15 6.38 -16.64
N ALA A 169 15.90 7.32 -16.05
CA ALA A 169 15.43 8.05 -14.87
C ALA A 169 14.16 8.88 -15.17
N VAL A 170 14.11 9.54 -16.34
CA VAL A 170 12.91 10.27 -16.78
C VAL A 170 11.71 9.32 -16.99
N ALA A 171 11.94 8.13 -17.56
CA ALA A 171 10.88 7.12 -17.72
C ALA A 171 10.34 6.66 -16.36
N GLU A 172 11.22 6.41 -15.39
CA GLU A 172 10.85 6.03 -14.03
C GLU A 172 10.05 7.15 -13.33
N ILE A 173 10.50 8.40 -13.39
CA ILE A 173 9.78 9.54 -12.80
C ILE A 173 8.37 9.67 -13.39
N LYS A 174 8.23 9.51 -14.72
CA LYS A 174 6.93 9.54 -15.39
C LYS A 174 6.04 8.39 -14.93
N ALA A 175 6.59 7.18 -14.82
CA ALA A 175 5.87 6.00 -14.34
C ALA A 175 5.38 6.20 -12.90
N TRP A 176 6.22 6.70 -11.99
CA TRP A 176 5.82 7.01 -10.61
C TRP A 176 4.71 8.05 -10.53
N ARG A 177 4.79 9.11 -11.34
CA ARG A 177 3.74 10.15 -11.39
C ARG A 177 2.41 9.61 -11.90
N ASP A 178 2.42 8.78 -12.95
CA ASP A 178 1.21 8.12 -13.46
C ASP A 178 0.61 7.18 -12.40
N TRP A 179 1.45 6.31 -11.82
CA TRP A 179 1.03 5.39 -10.77
C TRP A 179 0.40 6.12 -9.60
N TYR A 180 1.09 7.14 -9.06
CA TYR A 180 0.62 7.89 -7.90
C TYR A 180 -0.73 8.56 -8.19
N THR A 181 -0.86 9.21 -9.35
CA THR A 181 -2.11 9.87 -9.75
C THR A 181 -3.26 8.86 -9.81
N ARG A 182 -3.05 7.72 -10.48
CA ARG A 182 -4.08 6.68 -10.63
C ARG A 182 -4.44 6.01 -9.29
N GLN A 183 -3.47 5.79 -8.42
CA GLN A 183 -3.73 5.25 -7.07
C GLN A 183 -4.48 6.26 -6.20
N ALA A 184 -4.10 7.54 -6.25
CA ALA A 184 -4.78 8.61 -5.52
C ALA A 184 -6.24 8.76 -5.99
N ASP A 185 -6.49 8.69 -7.29
CA ASP A 185 -7.85 8.74 -7.84
C ASP A 185 -8.67 7.51 -7.44
N LEU A 186 -8.07 6.31 -7.49
CA LEU A 186 -8.70 5.09 -6.99
C LEU A 186 -9.05 5.20 -5.50
N TRP A 187 -8.15 5.78 -4.70
CA TRP A 187 -8.40 6.01 -3.28
C TRP A 187 -9.54 7.01 -3.08
N LYS A 188 -9.55 8.15 -3.78
CA LYS A 188 -10.63 9.15 -3.68
C LYS A 188 -11.99 8.56 -4.05
N GLN A 189 -12.07 7.77 -5.12
CA GLN A 189 -13.30 7.11 -5.54
C GLN A 189 -13.85 6.14 -4.49
N ASN A 190 -12.97 5.45 -3.75
CA ASN A 190 -13.37 4.43 -2.79
C ASN A 190 -13.49 4.95 -1.35
N TYR A 191 -12.77 6.00 -0.97
CA TYR A 191 -12.62 6.43 0.43
C TYR A 191 -12.68 7.95 0.61
N GLY A 192 -12.59 8.75 -0.46
CA GLY A 192 -12.44 10.21 -0.39
C GLY A 192 -13.69 11.00 0.00
N ALA A 193 -14.83 10.36 0.24
CA ALA A 193 -16.07 11.00 0.66
C ALA A 193 -16.54 10.60 2.07
N SER A 194 -15.68 9.94 2.87
CA SER A 194 -16.00 9.58 4.25
C SER A 194 -15.00 10.20 5.23
N THR A 195 -15.01 11.53 5.32
CA THR A 195 -14.79 12.21 6.59
C THR A 195 -16.15 12.43 7.24
N PRO A 196 -16.35 12.12 8.53
CA PRO A 196 -17.55 12.55 9.26
C PRO A 196 -17.71 14.08 9.23
#